data_AF-A0A1I0ZR83-F1
#
_entry.id   AF-A0A1I0ZR83-F1
#
_cell.length_a   1.000
_cell.length_b   1.000
_cell.length_c   1.000
_cell.angle_alpha   90.00
_cell.angle_beta   90.00
_cell.angle_gamma   90.00
#
_symmetry.space_group_name_H-M   'P 1'
#
loop_
_entity.id
_entity.type
_entity.pdbx_description
1 polymer ?
#
loop_
_entity_poly.entity_id
_entity_poly.type
_entity_poly.pdbx_seq_one_letter_code
_entity_poly.pdbx_strand_id
1 'polypeptide(L)'
;MNIGSTLYRKAMTAVAGNRAVKRLTLRYGRKLASRFVASDHLQGALREVAALNRLGIAATLDALGEGIGSLDEARAYRDEYLKLLDAIADSGVRANVSLKPTQMGLALDADACFRNIRDIVARARQYGNFVRIDMENSPYTQATIDMAVRLHREGLSNAGTVLQAYLKRTEGDARDLIDAGVSLRLVKGAYREPAAIAFQHKAEIVASFKSIIQLHLDRGVYTAVASHDDAIVSWVKAYTSKQGIPKEKFEFQMLYGLRMSEQARLAKEGYRVRCYVPYGTMWYPYYTRRLAEKPGNLWLVAKNLLR
;
A
#
# COMPACT_ATOMS: atom_id res chain seq x y z
N MET A 1 16.55 -15.77 -4.87
CA MET A 1 17.03 -14.68 -3.98
C MET A 1 18.52 -14.84 -3.76
N ASN A 2 19.32 -13.77 -3.84
CA ASN A 2 20.77 -13.85 -3.65
C ASN A 2 21.07 -14.02 -2.14
N ILE A 3 21.97 -14.95 -1.75
CA ILE A 3 22.24 -15.32 -0.35
C ILE A 3 22.56 -14.10 0.52
N GLY A 4 23.23 -13.08 -0.05
CA GLY A 4 23.52 -11.81 0.62
C GLY A 4 22.29 -10.98 1.01
N SER A 5 21.18 -11.06 0.26
CA SER A 5 19.94 -10.33 0.58
C SER A 5 19.19 -10.90 1.79
N THR A 6 19.30 -12.22 2.01
CA THR A 6 18.67 -12.90 3.14
C THR A 6 19.44 -12.66 4.43
N LEU A 7 20.77 -12.68 4.37
CA LEU A 7 21.64 -12.37 5.51
C LEU A 7 21.49 -10.90 5.94
N TYR A 8 21.43 -9.99 4.96
CA TYR A 8 21.17 -8.57 5.17
C TYR A 8 19.83 -8.30 5.87
N ARG A 9 18.73 -8.91 5.39
CA ARG A 9 17.41 -8.72 6.00
C ARG A 9 17.36 -9.24 7.43
N LYS A 10 17.99 -10.40 7.72
CA LYS A 10 18.11 -10.94 9.08
C LYS A 10 18.89 -10.02 10.00
N ALA A 11 20.05 -9.52 9.55
CA ALA A 11 20.86 -8.58 10.31
C ALA A 11 20.10 -7.27 10.61
N MET A 12 19.43 -6.69 9.60
CA MET A 12 18.65 -5.47 9.78
C MET A 12 17.45 -5.66 10.72
N THR A 13 16.78 -6.81 10.66
CA THR A 13 15.64 -7.11 11.56
C THR A 13 16.11 -7.27 13.01
N ALA A 14 17.26 -7.94 13.23
CA ALA A 14 17.86 -8.07 14.55
C ALA A 14 18.34 -6.72 15.11
N VAL A 15 18.98 -5.89 14.27
CA VAL A 15 19.43 -4.54 14.64
C VAL A 15 18.26 -3.60 14.93
N ALA A 16 17.18 -3.66 14.16
CA ALA A 16 15.97 -2.88 14.39
C ALA A 16 15.19 -3.30 15.66
N GLY A 17 15.34 -4.55 16.10
CA GLY A 17 14.76 -5.06 17.35
C GLY A 17 15.52 -4.62 18.61
N ASN A 18 16.75 -4.12 18.49
CA ASN A 18 17.57 -3.71 19.63
C ASN A 18 17.06 -2.40 20.25
N ARG A 19 16.80 -2.40 21.57
CA ARG A 19 16.26 -1.23 22.30
C ARG A 19 17.14 0.01 22.22
N ALA A 20 18.46 -0.13 22.23
CA ALA A 20 19.41 0.98 22.12
C ALA A 20 19.41 1.56 20.71
N VAL A 21 19.40 0.71 19.68
CA VAL A 21 19.31 1.12 18.27
C VAL A 21 17.96 1.80 17.98
N LYS A 22 16.85 1.24 18.50
CA LYS A 22 15.53 1.88 18.43
C LYS A 22 15.55 3.26 19.06
N ARG A 23 16.09 3.40 20.28
CA ARG A 23 16.17 4.69 20.98
C ARG A 23 17.03 5.71 20.22
N LEU A 24 18.18 5.29 19.70
CA LEU A 24 19.07 6.15 18.91
C LEU A 24 18.43 6.57 17.58
N THR A 25 17.76 5.63 16.91
CA THR A 25 17.07 5.91 15.63
C THR A 25 15.84 6.79 15.84
N LEU A 26 15.07 6.62 16.92
CA LEU A 26 13.97 7.52 17.26
C LEU A 26 14.49 8.94 17.55
N ARG A 27 15.69 9.07 18.16
CA ARG A 27 16.30 10.37 18.50
C ARG A 27 16.94 11.08 17.30
N TYR A 28 17.59 10.36 16.38
CA TYR A 28 18.38 10.96 15.29
C TYR A 28 17.95 10.55 13.87
N GLY A 29 17.17 9.47 13.74
CA GLY A 29 16.70 8.94 12.45
C GLY A 29 15.51 9.67 11.85
N ARG A 30 14.97 10.69 12.52
CA ARG A 30 13.77 11.43 12.07
C ARG A 30 13.95 12.09 10.69
N LYS A 31 15.11 12.71 10.45
CA LYS A 31 15.48 13.33 9.16
C LYS A 31 15.60 12.30 8.02
N LEU A 32 15.89 11.05 8.36
CA LEU A 32 15.96 9.95 7.39
C LEU A 32 14.59 9.31 7.18
N ALA A 33 13.80 9.20 8.24
CA ALA A 33 12.43 8.69 8.20
C ALA A 33 11.46 9.63 7.47
N SER A 34 11.66 10.95 7.55
CA SER A 34 10.87 11.95 6.81
C SER A 34 10.96 11.80 5.29
N ARG A 35 11.96 11.07 4.79
CA ARG A 35 12.02 10.70 3.37
C ARG A 35 10.93 9.70 2.98
N PHE A 36 10.44 8.88 3.92
CA PHE A 36 9.49 7.79 3.65
C PHE A 36 8.15 7.96 4.38
N VAL A 37 8.08 8.89 5.33
CA VAL A 37 6.88 9.23 6.10
C VAL A 37 6.64 10.72 5.97
N ALA A 38 5.45 11.12 5.52
CA ALA A 38 5.16 12.51 5.18
C ALA A 38 5.16 13.43 6.40
N SER A 39 4.57 12.97 7.50
CA SER A 39 4.50 13.71 8.76
C SER A 39 4.15 12.76 9.90
N ASP A 40 4.41 13.19 11.13
CA ASP A 40 3.94 12.55 12.35
C ASP A 40 2.50 12.94 12.73
N HIS A 41 1.91 13.94 12.05
CA HIS A 41 0.56 14.42 12.30
C HIS A 41 -0.22 14.64 11.00
N LEU A 42 -1.55 14.55 11.09
CA LEU A 42 -2.47 14.62 9.95
C LEU A 42 -2.28 15.88 9.10
N GLN A 43 -2.23 17.06 9.73
CA GLN A 43 -2.10 18.33 9.01
C GLN A 43 -0.82 18.43 8.17
N GLY A 44 0.28 17.80 8.61
CA GLY A 44 1.52 17.77 7.83
C GLY A 44 1.38 16.85 6.63
N ALA A 45 0.74 15.69 6.81
CA ALA A 45 0.45 14.77 5.72
C ALA A 45 -0.43 15.42 4.64
N LEU A 46 -1.46 16.20 5.02
CA LEU A 46 -2.30 16.93 4.07
C LEU A 46 -1.52 17.97 3.26
N ARG A 47 -0.55 18.67 3.87
CA ARG A 47 0.33 19.59 3.14
C ARG A 47 1.19 18.89 2.10
N GLU A 48 1.76 17.73 2.44
CA GLU A 48 2.53 16.91 1.49
C GLU A 48 1.64 16.38 0.36
N VAL A 49 0.42 15.94 0.67
CA VAL A 49 -0.56 15.53 -0.35
C VAL A 49 -0.90 16.70 -1.27
N ALA A 50 -1.13 17.91 -0.74
CA ALA A 50 -1.40 19.08 -1.56
C ALA A 50 -0.22 19.39 -2.51
N ALA A 51 1.03 19.20 -2.06
CA ALA A 51 2.21 19.33 -2.90
C ALA A 51 2.24 18.29 -4.03
N LEU A 52 1.93 17.02 -3.74
CA LEU A 52 1.81 15.97 -4.75
C LEU A 52 0.70 16.27 -5.75
N ASN A 53 -0.45 16.77 -5.28
CA ASN A 53 -1.59 17.08 -6.13
C ASN A 53 -1.29 18.17 -7.16
N ARG A 54 -0.47 19.17 -6.81
CA ARG A 54 0.03 20.20 -7.75
C ARG A 54 0.91 19.61 -8.85
N LEU A 55 1.54 18.46 -8.62
CA LEU A 55 2.31 17.72 -9.61
C LEU A 55 1.46 16.74 -10.44
N GLY A 56 0.13 16.78 -10.31
CA GLY A 56 -0.77 15.85 -10.96
C GLY A 56 -0.91 14.50 -10.24
N ILE A 57 -0.18 14.26 -9.15
CA ILE A 57 -0.14 12.99 -8.43
C ILE A 57 -1.24 12.96 -7.35
N ALA A 58 -2.14 11.96 -7.40
CA ALA A 58 -3.10 11.70 -6.32
C ALA A 58 -2.40 11.00 -5.14
N ALA A 59 -3.06 10.91 -3.99
CA ALA A 59 -2.51 10.19 -2.84
C ALA A 59 -3.44 9.08 -2.31
N THR A 60 -2.85 8.16 -1.54
CA THR A 60 -3.54 7.33 -0.57
C THR A 60 -2.86 7.53 0.79
N LEU A 61 -3.62 7.91 1.81
CA LEU A 61 -3.11 8.12 3.16
C LEU A 61 -3.26 6.83 3.99
N ASP A 62 -2.21 6.49 4.73
CA ASP A 62 -2.15 5.34 5.64
C ASP A 62 -1.74 5.84 7.03
N ALA A 63 -2.67 5.75 7.98
CA ALA A 63 -2.41 6.08 9.37
C ALA A 63 -1.60 4.95 10.01
N LEU A 64 -0.32 5.20 10.24
CA LEU A 64 0.61 4.20 10.74
C LEU A 64 0.22 3.76 12.16
N GLY A 65 -0.04 2.47 12.29
CA GLY A 65 -0.21 1.77 13.56
C GLY A 65 0.28 0.34 13.43
N GLU A 66 0.60 -0.30 14.55
CA GLU A 66 0.98 -1.72 14.57
C GLU A 66 0.43 -2.41 15.82
N GLY A 67 -0.02 -3.67 15.62
CA GLY A 67 -0.22 -4.66 16.67
C GLY A 67 -1.18 -4.22 17.77
N ILE A 68 -2.46 -4.05 17.43
CA ILE A 68 -3.46 -3.75 18.44
C ILE A 68 -3.62 -4.92 19.43
N GLY A 69 -3.78 -4.59 20.71
CA GLY A 69 -3.99 -5.56 21.79
C GLY A 69 -5.45 -5.74 22.20
N SER A 70 -6.34 -4.86 21.73
CA SER A 70 -7.74 -4.81 22.18
C SER A 70 -8.71 -4.30 21.10
N LEU A 71 -10.00 -4.60 21.28
CA LEU A 71 -11.05 -4.06 20.41
C LEU A 71 -11.30 -2.55 20.65
N ASP A 72 -10.91 -2.01 21.80
CA ASP A 72 -10.94 -0.57 22.07
C ASP A 72 -9.91 0.16 21.21
N GLU A 73 -8.69 -0.38 21.08
CA GLU A 73 -7.69 0.16 20.16
C GLU A 73 -8.17 0.11 18.70
N ALA A 74 -8.85 -0.97 18.30
CA ALA A 74 -9.46 -1.07 16.97
C ALA A 74 -10.48 0.05 16.71
N ARG A 75 -11.35 0.33 17.71
CA ARG A 75 -12.33 1.44 17.64
C ARG A 75 -11.64 2.80 17.58
N ALA A 76 -10.56 2.99 18.33
CA ALA A 76 -9.79 4.24 18.30
C ALA A 76 -9.17 4.48 16.91
N TYR A 77 -8.61 3.44 16.27
CA TYR A 77 -8.12 3.56 14.89
C TYR A 77 -9.25 3.82 13.91
N ARG A 78 -10.41 3.17 14.04
CA ARG A 78 -11.58 3.50 13.24
C ARG A 78 -11.90 4.99 13.34
N ASP A 79 -11.97 5.54 14.54
CA ASP A 79 -12.28 6.95 14.78
C ASP A 79 -11.20 7.89 14.20
N GLU A 80 -9.94 7.47 14.19
CA GLU A 80 -8.87 8.19 13.49
C GLU A 80 -9.10 8.23 11.97
N TYR A 81 -9.49 7.11 11.35
CA TYR A 81 -9.81 7.07 9.93
C TYR A 81 -11.04 7.90 9.57
N LEU A 82 -12.05 7.97 10.45
CA LEU A 82 -13.20 8.87 10.26
C LEU A 82 -12.74 10.34 10.23
N LYS A 83 -11.92 10.75 11.20
CA LYS A 83 -11.33 12.11 11.24
C LYS A 83 -10.44 12.41 10.04
N LEU A 84 -9.68 11.42 9.57
CA LEU A 84 -8.86 11.52 8.37
C LEU A 84 -9.72 11.78 7.13
N LEU A 85 -10.83 11.06 6.96
CA LEU A 85 -11.74 11.27 5.85
C LEU A 85 -12.37 12.66 5.86
N ASP A 86 -12.80 13.12 7.04
CA ASP A 86 -13.35 14.47 7.23
C ASP A 86 -12.31 15.53 6.83
N ALA A 87 -11.07 15.39 7.31
CA ALA A 87 -9.99 16.34 6.98
C ALA A 87 -9.57 16.31 5.50
N ILE A 88 -9.64 15.14 4.83
CA ILE A 88 -9.43 15.06 3.38
C ILE A 88 -10.52 15.84 2.65
N ALA A 89 -11.79 15.68 3.05
CA ALA A 89 -12.91 16.39 2.45
C ALA A 89 -12.79 17.91 2.64
N ASP A 90 -12.52 18.35 3.88
CA ASP A 90 -12.41 19.77 4.24
C ASP A 90 -11.24 20.47 3.53
N SER A 91 -10.12 19.77 3.34
CA SER A 91 -8.94 20.33 2.67
C SER A 91 -9.03 20.33 1.15
N GLY A 92 -9.98 19.58 0.56
CA GLY A 92 -10.13 19.45 -0.89
C GLY A 92 -8.98 18.73 -1.60
N VAL A 93 -8.10 18.05 -0.85
CA VAL A 93 -6.98 17.33 -1.45
C VAL A 93 -7.44 16.07 -2.17
N ARG A 94 -6.79 15.73 -3.29
CA ARG A 94 -7.03 14.49 -4.05
C ARG A 94 -6.34 13.31 -3.36
N ALA A 95 -6.96 12.79 -2.31
CA ALA A 95 -6.51 11.61 -1.59
C ALA A 95 -7.65 10.64 -1.27
N ASN A 96 -7.31 9.36 -1.19
CA ASN A 96 -8.13 8.34 -0.56
C ASN A 96 -7.38 7.72 0.62
N VAL A 97 -7.92 6.68 1.25
CA VAL A 97 -7.28 6.03 2.40
C VAL A 97 -6.94 4.57 2.12
N SER A 98 -5.84 4.08 2.69
CA SER A 98 -5.51 2.65 2.77
C SER A 98 -5.46 2.26 4.25
N LEU A 99 -6.04 1.12 4.63
CA LEU A 99 -6.06 0.61 6.00
C LEU A 99 -5.73 -0.88 6.06
N LYS A 100 -5.34 -1.37 7.24
CA LYS A 100 -5.01 -2.78 7.46
C LYS A 100 -6.07 -3.46 8.32
N PRO A 101 -6.66 -4.59 7.89
CA PRO A 101 -7.65 -5.33 8.68
C PRO A 101 -7.21 -5.67 10.11
N THR A 102 -5.95 -6.02 10.34
CA THR A 102 -5.47 -6.35 11.69
C THR A 102 -5.48 -5.13 12.62
N GLN A 103 -5.22 -3.92 12.12
CA GLN A 103 -5.36 -2.66 12.86
C GLN A 103 -6.83 -2.37 13.21
N MET A 104 -7.77 -2.94 12.45
CA MET A 104 -9.21 -2.84 12.67
C MET A 104 -9.78 -4.00 13.51
N GLY A 105 -8.94 -4.94 13.95
CA GLY A 105 -9.33 -6.03 14.85
C GLY A 105 -9.44 -7.40 14.21
N LEU A 106 -8.97 -7.61 12.97
CA LEU A 106 -9.15 -8.90 12.27
C LEU A 106 -8.57 -10.09 13.04
N ALA A 107 -7.44 -9.90 13.74
CA ALA A 107 -6.81 -10.95 14.53
C ALA A 107 -7.51 -11.24 15.87
N LEU A 108 -8.45 -10.38 16.29
CA LEU A 108 -9.17 -10.47 17.56
C LEU A 108 -10.62 -10.92 17.36
N ASP A 109 -11.33 -10.25 16.45
CA ASP A 109 -12.73 -10.50 16.13
C ASP A 109 -13.01 -10.01 14.70
N ALA A 110 -13.31 -10.95 13.81
CA ALA A 110 -13.54 -10.67 12.39
C ALA A 110 -14.80 -9.83 12.15
N ASP A 111 -15.86 -10.00 12.94
CA ASP A 111 -17.10 -9.22 12.80
C ASP A 111 -16.94 -7.82 13.37
N ALA A 112 -16.19 -7.65 14.47
CA ALA A 112 -15.81 -6.33 14.96
C ALA A 112 -14.95 -5.57 13.93
N CYS A 113 -14.00 -6.26 13.31
CA CYS A 113 -13.21 -5.72 12.21
C CYS A 113 -14.07 -5.29 11.03
N PHE A 114 -15.01 -6.14 10.61
CA PHE A 114 -15.95 -5.82 9.54
C PHE A 114 -16.75 -4.55 9.87
N ARG A 115 -17.33 -4.44 11.07
CA ARG A 115 -18.09 -3.25 11.51
C ARG A 115 -17.23 -1.98 11.46
N ASN A 116 -16.01 -2.03 11.98
CA ASN A 116 -15.08 -0.88 11.94
C ASN A 116 -14.79 -0.44 10.50
N ILE A 117 -14.46 -1.37 9.61
CA ILE A 117 -14.15 -1.04 8.21
C ILE A 117 -15.40 -0.54 7.48
N ARG A 118 -16.55 -1.16 7.72
CA ARG A 118 -17.83 -0.73 7.14
C ARG A 118 -18.16 0.71 7.51
N ASP A 119 -17.98 1.11 8.78
CA ASP A 119 -18.21 2.50 9.22
C ASP A 119 -17.32 3.49 8.46
N ILE A 120 -16.04 3.15 8.27
CA ILE A 120 -15.08 3.97 7.51
C ILE A 120 -15.49 4.06 6.03
N VAL A 121 -15.88 2.94 5.42
CA VAL A 121 -16.31 2.90 4.01
C VAL A 121 -17.60 3.69 3.80
N ALA A 122 -18.55 3.58 4.74
CA ALA A 122 -19.79 4.35 4.72
C ALA A 122 -19.52 5.86 4.83
N ARG A 123 -18.61 6.28 5.72
CA ARG A 123 -18.16 7.68 5.81
C ARG A 123 -17.49 8.14 4.53
N ALA A 124 -16.57 7.34 3.98
CA ALA A 124 -15.90 7.68 2.72
C ALA A 124 -16.90 7.88 1.57
N ARG A 125 -17.98 7.09 1.53
CA ARG A 125 -19.04 7.21 0.51
C ARG A 125 -19.74 8.58 0.55
N GLN A 126 -19.94 9.15 1.74
CA GLN A 126 -20.57 10.47 1.90
C GLN A 126 -19.76 11.59 1.22
N TYR A 127 -18.45 11.41 1.08
CA TYR A 127 -17.55 12.36 0.43
C TYR A 127 -17.17 11.95 -1.00
N GLY A 128 -17.80 10.91 -1.57
CA GLY A 128 -17.38 10.33 -2.86
C GLY A 128 -15.94 9.78 -2.84
N ASN A 129 -15.43 9.42 -1.65
CA ASN A 129 -14.08 8.93 -1.45
C ASN A 129 -14.03 7.39 -1.41
N PHE A 130 -12.82 6.85 -1.48
CA PHE A 130 -12.53 5.44 -1.64
C PHE A 130 -11.71 4.89 -0.46
N VAL A 131 -11.94 3.63 -0.10
CA VAL A 131 -11.14 2.92 0.91
C VAL A 131 -10.45 1.72 0.29
N ARG A 132 -9.13 1.66 0.41
CA ARG A 132 -8.36 0.46 0.07
C ARG A 132 -8.10 -0.37 1.32
N ILE A 133 -8.53 -1.63 1.29
CA ILE A 133 -8.21 -2.62 2.31
C ILE A 133 -6.89 -3.28 1.90
N ASP A 134 -5.82 -2.99 2.63
CA ASP A 134 -4.50 -3.54 2.35
C ASP A 134 -4.45 -5.05 2.65
N MET A 135 -3.71 -5.78 1.82
CA MET A 135 -3.51 -7.21 1.99
C MET A 135 -2.29 -7.49 2.85
N GLU A 136 -2.53 -8.19 3.95
CA GLU A 136 -1.51 -8.59 4.91
C GLU A 136 -0.89 -9.96 4.56
N ASN A 137 -0.31 -10.68 5.52
CA ASN A 137 0.26 -12.02 5.28
C ASN A 137 -0.83 -13.08 5.07
N SER A 138 -0.41 -14.24 4.56
CA SER A 138 -1.29 -15.30 4.06
C SER A 138 -2.43 -15.77 4.99
N PRO A 139 -2.31 -15.81 6.33
CA PRO A 139 -3.42 -16.21 7.21
C PRO A 139 -4.63 -15.27 7.14
N TYR A 140 -4.43 -14.01 6.74
CA TYR A 140 -5.50 -13.01 6.67
C TYR A 140 -6.08 -12.84 5.26
N THR A 141 -5.53 -13.52 4.25
CA THR A 141 -5.88 -13.28 2.84
C THR A 141 -7.36 -13.56 2.56
N GLN A 142 -7.87 -14.72 2.97
CA GLN A 142 -9.26 -15.09 2.69
C GLN A 142 -10.24 -14.13 3.37
N ALA A 143 -10.06 -13.89 4.68
CA ALA A 143 -10.94 -13.00 5.44
C ALA A 143 -10.96 -11.57 4.87
N THR A 144 -9.83 -11.10 4.34
CA THR A 144 -9.73 -9.78 3.68
C THR A 144 -10.51 -9.75 2.35
N ILE A 145 -10.45 -10.82 1.56
CA ILE A 145 -11.22 -10.96 0.31
C ILE A 145 -12.71 -11.01 0.61
N ASP A 146 -13.12 -11.89 1.53
CA ASP A 146 -14.52 -12.08 1.93
C ASP A 146 -15.14 -10.78 2.44
N MET A 147 -14.36 -10.01 3.22
CA MET A 147 -14.75 -8.70 3.71
C MET A 147 -15.00 -7.70 2.58
N ALA A 148 -14.11 -7.62 1.59
CA ALA A 148 -14.29 -6.74 0.44
C ALA A 148 -15.53 -7.12 -0.37
N VAL A 149 -15.75 -8.41 -0.61
CA VAL A 149 -16.95 -8.92 -1.30
C VAL A 149 -18.22 -8.64 -0.50
N ARG A 150 -18.19 -8.81 0.82
CA ARG A 150 -19.32 -8.51 1.72
C ARG A 150 -19.70 -7.04 1.68
N LEU A 151 -18.73 -6.11 1.69
CA LEU A 151 -18.99 -4.67 1.54
C LEU A 151 -19.71 -4.37 0.21
N HIS A 152 -19.28 -4.98 -0.88
CA HIS A 152 -19.91 -4.81 -2.19
C HIS A 152 -21.35 -5.33 -2.22
N ARG A 153 -21.61 -6.48 -1.60
CA ARG A 153 -22.97 -7.02 -1.42
C ARG A 153 -23.88 -6.08 -0.60
N GLU A 154 -23.32 -5.31 0.33
CA GLU A 154 -24.04 -4.27 1.09
C GLU A 154 -24.17 -2.93 0.33
N GLY A 155 -23.78 -2.86 -0.95
CA GLY A 155 -23.84 -1.64 -1.76
C GLY A 155 -22.76 -0.61 -1.42
N LEU A 156 -21.70 -1.02 -0.75
CA LEU A 156 -20.52 -0.21 -0.43
C LEU A 156 -19.39 -0.49 -1.44
N SER A 157 -19.65 -0.19 -2.71
CA SER A 157 -18.72 -0.42 -3.83
C SER A 157 -17.54 0.56 -3.88
N ASN A 158 -17.51 1.57 -3.00
CA ASN A 158 -16.39 2.50 -2.83
C ASN A 158 -15.24 1.92 -1.97
N ALA A 159 -15.20 0.60 -1.84
CA ALA A 159 -14.10 -0.15 -1.25
C ALA A 159 -13.44 -1.07 -2.28
N GLY A 160 -12.16 -1.34 -2.10
CA GLY A 160 -11.47 -2.41 -2.84
C GLY A 160 -10.33 -2.99 -2.04
N THR A 161 -9.73 -4.07 -2.54
CA THR A 161 -8.68 -4.79 -1.82
C THR A 161 -7.37 -4.86 -2.61
N VAL A 162 -6.35 -5.46 -2.02
CA VAL A 162 -5.04 -5.66 -2.61
C VAL A 162 -4.83 -7.15 -2.88
N LEU A 163 -4.15 -7.51 -3.96
CA LEU A 163 -3.65 -8.87 -4.16
C LEU A 163 -2.14 -8.88 -4.38
N GLN A 164 -1.50 -9.99 -4.04
CA GLN A 164 -0.06 -10.15 -4.02
C GLN A 164 0.39 -11.18 -5.06
N ALA A 165 1.02 -10.75 -6.14
CA ALA A 165 1.34 -11.61 -7.28
C ALA A 165 2.26 -12.80 -6.96
N TYR A 166 3.03 -12.74 -5.87
CA TYR A 166 3.87 -13.86 -5.44
C TYR A 166 3.10 -15.07 -4.87
N LEU A 167 1.82 -14.97 -4.52
CA LEU A 167 1.06 -16.12 -4.01
C LEU A 167 0.49 -16.92 -5.19
N LYS A 168 0.53 -18.24 -5.08
CA LYS A 168 0.02 -19.15 -6.12
C LYS A 168 -1.50 -19.06 -6.29
N ARG A 169 -2.22 -18.69 -5.22
CA ARG A 169 -3.68 -18.51 -5.21
C ARG A 169 -4.17 -17.26 -5.96
N THR A 170 -3.30 -16.27 -6.15
CA THR A 170 -3.70 -14.91 -6.51
C THR A 170 -4.44 -14.81 -7.84
N GLU A 171 -4.11 -15.64 -8.83
CA GLU A 171 -4.81 -15.57 -10.12
C GLU A 171 -6.26 -16.07 -10.02
N GLY A 172 -6.55 -17.01 -9.11
CA GLY A 172 -7.91 -17.43 -8.80
C GLY A 172 -8.68 -16.32 -8.09
N ASP A 173 -8.10 -15.81 -6.99
CA ASP A 173 -8.69 -14.70 -6.23
C ASP A 173 -8.97 -13.46 -7.11
N ALA A 174 -8.09 -13.19 -8.07
CA ALA A 174 -8.26 -12.11 -9.05
C ALA A 174 -9.51 -12.27 -9.92
N ARG A 175 -9.83 -13.50 -10.35
CA ARG A 175 -11.05 -13.77 -11.13
C ARG A 175 -12.29 -13.56 -10.27
N ASP A 176 -12.27 -14.09 -9.05
CA ASP A 176 -13.37 -13.96 -8.11
C ASP A 176 -13.69 -12.49 -7.78
N LEU A 177 -12.65 -11.67 -7.58
CA LEU A 177 -12.82 -10.23 -7.34
C LEU A 177 -13.34 -9.47 -8.57
N ILE A 178 -12.93 -9.85 -9.78
CA ILE A 178 -13.46 -9.28 -11.02
C ILE A 178 -14.96 -9.56 -11.11
N ASP A 179 -15.36 -10.82 -10.88
CA ASP A 179 -16.76 -11.23 -10.96
C ASP A 179 -17.61 -10.58 -9.86
N ALA A 180 -17.02 -10.27 -8.71
CA ALA A 180 -17.64 -9.51 -7.63
C ALA A 180 -17.63 -7.98 -7.82
N GLY A 181 -17.01 -7.45 -8.89
CA GLY A 181 -16.92 -6.01 -9.15
C GLY A 181 -15.97 -5.25 -8.21
N VAL A 182 -15.11 -5.96 -7.47
CA VAL A 182 -14.21 -5.37 -6.48
C VAL A 182 -12.97 -4.79 -7.16
N SER A 183 -12.71 -3.49 -6.96
CA SER A 183 -11.50 -2.84 -7.47
C SER A 183 -10.23 -3.49 -6.90
N LEU A 184 -9.20 -3.66 -7.73
CA LEU A 184 -7.91 -4.24 -7.33
C LEU A 184 -6.75 -3.23 -7.34
N ARG A 185 -5.91 -3.29 -6.29
CA ARG A 185 -4.49 -2.88 -6.33
C ARG A 185 -3.63 -4.14 -6.38
N LEU A 186 -2.77 -4.27 -7.38
CA LEU A 186 -1.84 -5.40 -7.49
C LEU A 186 -0.44 -5.01 -7.02
N VAL A 187 0.11 -5.78 -6.08
CA VAL A 187 1.49 -5.66 -5.56
C VAL A 187 2.26 -6.96 -5.80
N LYS A 188 3.59 -6.92 -5.70
CA LYS A 188 4.40 -8.16 -5.75
C LYS A 188 4.18 -9.06 -4.54
N GLY A 189 4.03 -8.46 -3.36
CA GLY A 189 4.05 -9.15 -2.05
C GLY A 189 5.19 -8.62 -1.18
N ALA A 190 4.93 -8.39 0.10
CA ALA A 190 5.88 -7.79 1.05
C ALA A 190 6.31 -8.74 2.19
N TYR A 191 5.49 -9.75 2.46
CA TYR A 191 5.71 -10.71 3.55
C TYR A 191 6.63 -11.83 3.12
N ARG A 192 7.15 -12.58 4.10
CA ARG A 192 7.91 -13.80 3.84
C ARG A 192 6.97 -14.98 3.98
N GLU A 193 6.71 -15.65 2.88
CA GLU A 193 5.76 -16.77 2.80
C GLU A 193 6.49 -18.04 2.35
N PRO A 194 6.04 -19.23 2.80
CA PRO A 194 6.66 -20.50 2.43
C PRO A 194 6.49 -20.81 0.94
N ALA A 195 7.46 -21.54 0.37
CA ALA A 195 7.44 -21.97 -1.04
C ALA A 195 6.21 -22.81 -1.42
N ALA A 196 5.56 -23.44 -0.43
CA ALA A 196 4.30 -24.15 -0.61
C ALA A 196 3.23 -23.25 -1.23
N ILE A 197 3.12 -22.00 -0.76
CA ILE A 197 2.05 -21.07 -1.15
C ILE A 197 2.53 -19.88 -1.99
N ALA A 198 3.84 -19.63 -2.06
CA ALA A 198 4.40 -18.46 -2.74
C ALA A 198 5.57 -18.81 -3.68
N PHE A 199 5.58 -18.19 -4.86
CA PHE A 199 6.70 -18.19 -5.79
C PHE A 199 7.94 -17.59 -5.14
N GLN A 200 9.09 -18.26 -5.29
CA GLN A 200 10.35 -17.85 -4.67
C GLN A 200 11.31 -17.18 -5.67
N HIS A 201 11.11 -17.43 -6.98
CA HIS A 201 11.95 -16.85 -8.01
C HIS A 201 11.34 -15.56 -8.55
N LYS A 202 12.20 -14.53 -8.69
CA LYS A 202 11.78 -13.20 -9.19
C LYS A 202 11.08 -13.29 -10.56
N ALA A 203 11.54 -14.17 -11.44
CA ALA A 203 10.96 -14.35 -12.76
C ALA A 203 9.51 -14.84 -12.69
N GLU A 204 9.21 -15.82 -11.84
CA GLU A 204 7.85 -16.32 -11.60
C GLU A 204 6.94 -15.24 -11.02
N ILE A 205 7.42 -14.49 -10.02
CA ILE A 205 6.66 -13.38 -9.42
C ILE A 205 6.34 -12.31 -10.46
N VAL A 206 7.31 -11.96 -11.32
CA VAL A 206 7.11 -11.00 -12.41
C VAL A 206 6.15 -11.53 -13.47
N ALA A 207 6.24 -12.81 -13.83
CA ALA A 207 5.33 -13.45 -14.77
C ALA A 207 3.88 -13.45 -14.25
N SER A 208 3.68 -13.88 -13.01
CA SER A 208 2.38 -13.82 -12.32
C SER A 208 1.83 -12.38 -12.28
N PHE A 209 2.66 -11.41 -11.89
CA PHE A 209 2.27 -10.00 -11.83
C PHE A 209 1.79 -9.47 -13.18
N LYS A 210 2.48 -9.84 -14.28
CA LYS A 210 2.07 -9.48 -15.64
C LYS A 210 0.76 -10.19 -16.03
N SER A 211 0.67 -11.50 -15.81
CA SER A 211 -0.53 -12.31 -16.10
C SER A 211 -1.80 -11.68 -15.51
N ILE A 212 -1.74 -11.32 -14.22
CA ILE A 212 -2.90 -10.74 -13.51
C ILE A 212 -3.25 -9.34 -14.03
N ILE A 213 -2.26 -8.53 -14.44
CA ILE A 213 -2.53 -7.24 -15.09
C ILE A 213 -3.22 -7.43 -16.43
N GLN A 214 -2.77 -8.37 -17.26
CA GLN A 214 -3.43 -8.67 -18.54
C GLN A 214 -4.87 -9.11 -18.29
N LEU A 215 -5.09 -10.06 -17.38
CA LEU A 215 -6.41 -10.56 -17.01
C LEU A 215 -7.41 -9.43 -16.70
N HIS A 216 -7.00 -8.44 -15.90
CA HIS A 216 -7.89 -7.33 -15.53
C HIS A 216 -8.11 -6.37 -16.68
N LEU A 217 -7.03 -5.94 -17.33
CA LEU A 217 -7.10 -4.91 -18.36
C LEU A 217 -7.83 -5.41 -19.62
N ASP A 218 -7.64 -6.67 -19.99
CA ASP A 218 -8.31 -7.29 -21.15
C ASP A 218 -9.83 -7.45 -20.90
N ARG A 219 -10.24 -7.55 -19.63
CA ARG A 219 -11.64 -7.54 -19.22
C ARG A 219 -12.20 -6.12 -18.97
N GLY A 220 -11.41 -5.07 -19.25
CA GLY A 220 -11.82 -3.67 -19.06
C GLY A 220 -11.94 -3.23 -17.59
N VAL A 221 -11.38 -4.01 -16.65
CA VAL A 221 -11.45 -3.74 -15.22
C VAL A 221 -10.35 -2.77 -14.80
N TYR A 222 -10.73 -1.76 -14.02
CA TYR A 222 -9.77 -0.76 -13.54
C TYR A 222 -8.68 -1.38 -12.67
N THR A 223 -7.42 -1.15 -13.02
CA THR A 223 -6.28 -1.78 -12.35
C THR A 223 -5.32 -0.76 -11.75
N ALA A 224 -5.09 -0.82 -10.44
CA ALA A 224 -4.01 -0.08 -9.78
C ALA A 224 -2.73 -0.92 -9.75
N VAL A 225 -1.74 -0.55 -10.57
CA VAL A 225 -0.44 -1.22 -10.67
C VAL A 225 0.53 -0.64 -9.66
N ALA A 226 0.69 -1.30 -8.51
CA ALA A 226 1.55 -0.83 -7.42
C ALA A 226 2.95 -1.44 -7.50
N SER A 227 3.87 -0.74 -8.18
CA SER A 227 5.25 -1.20 -8.38
C SER A 227 6.21 -0.05 -8.68
N HIS A 228 7.42 -0.12 -8.12
CA HIS A 228 8.54 0.77 -8.45
C HIS A 228 9.48 0.19 -9.52
N ASP A 229 9.16 -0.97 -10.08
CA ASP A 229 10.03 -1.70 -11.02
C ASP A 229 9.88 -1.14 -12.44
N ASP A 230 10.96 -0.58 -12.99
CA ASP A 230 11.00 -0.01 -14.34
C ASP A 230 10.61 -0.98 -15.43
N ALA A 231 10.97 -2.25 -15.28
CA ALA A 231 10.63 -3.27 -16.26
C ALA A 231 9.13 -3.55 -16.26
N ILE A 232 8.48 -3.46 -15.09
CA ILE A 232 7.02 -3.59 -14.98
C ILE A 232 6.34 -2.35 -15.55
N VAL A 233 6.75 -1.15 -15.16
CA VAL A 233 6.15 0.11 -15.66
C VAL A 233 6.26 0.19 -17.17
N SER A 234 7.46 -0.05 -17.73
CA SER A 234 7.69 -0.03 -19.18
C SER A 234 6.87 -1.10 -19.90
N TRP A 235 6.76 -2.30 -19.32
CA TRP A 235 5.95 -3.37 -19.90
C TRP A 235 4.45 -3.01 -19.90
N VAL A 236 3.91 -2.43 -18.82
CA VAL A 236 2.49 -2.00 -18.77
C VAL A 236 2.22 -0.92 -19.81
N LYS A 237 3.13 0.06 -19.96
CA LYS A 237 3.01 1.10 -20.98
C LYS A 237 2.98 0.51 -22.39
N ALA A 238 3.91 -0.40 -22.70
CA ALA A 238 3.97 -1.06 -24.00
C ALA A 238 2.72 -1.92 -24.26
N TYR A 239 2.28 -2.68 -23.25
CA TYR A 239 1.10 -3.53 -23.33
C TYR A 239 -0.17 -2.72 -23.62
N THR A 240 -0.42 -1.70 -22.81
CA THR A 240 -1.63 -0.85 -22.93
C THR A 240 -1.64 -0.07 -24.24
N SER A 241 -0.48 0.43 -24.68
CA SER A 241 -0.34 1.06 -25.99
C SER A 241 -0.67 0.09 -27.13
N LYS A 242 -0.17 -1.15 -27.08
CA LYS A 242 -0.42 -2.16 -28.11
C LYS A 242 -1.89 -2.58 -28.18
N GLN A 243 -2.55 -2.69 -27.03
CA GLN A 243 -3.96 -3.11 -26.94
C GLN A 243 -4.96 -1.96 -27.07
N GLY A 244 -4.48 -0.71 -27.25
CA GLY A 244 -5.37 0.46 -27.29
C GLY A 244 -6.10 0.72 -25.97
N ILE A 245 -5.56 0.27 -24.84
CA ILE A 245 -6.17 0.47 -23.52
C ILE A 245 -5.95 1.94 -23.07
N PRO A 246 -7.02 2.70 -22.81
CA PRO A 246 -6.90 4.10 -22.39
C PRO A 246 -6.22 4.27 -21.03
N LYS A 247 -5.50 5.38 -20.84
CA LYS A 247 -4.73 5.67 -19.62
C LYS A 247 -5.59 5.82 -18.37
N GLU A 248 -6.88 6.11 -18.52
CA GLU A 248 -7.86 6.20 -17.44
C GLU A 248 -8.29 4.85 -16.88
N LYS A 249 -8.05 3.74 -17.61
CA LYS A 249 -8.41 2.38 -17.17
C LYS A 249 -7.41 1.79 -16.17
N PHE A 250 -6.31 2.48 -15.88
CA PHE A 250 -5.34 2.03 -14.88
C PHE A 250 -4.66 3.21 -14.19
N GLU A 251 -3.94 2.93 -13.12
CA GLU A 251 -3.02 3.89 -12.51
C GLU A 251 -1.73 3.20 -12.06
N PHE A 252 -0.64 3.96 -12.02
CA PHE A 252 0.58 3.53 -11.33
C PHE A 252 0.54 3.99 -9.88
N GLN A 253 0.86 3.08 -8.97
CA GLN A 253 1.00 3.43 -7.57
C GLN A 253 2.42 3.19 -7.07
N MET A 254 2.94 4.16 -6.32
CA MET A 254 4.28 4.10 -5.75
C MET A 254 4.27 4.69 -4.35
N LEU A 255 5.15 4.20 -3.49
CA LEU A 255 5.32 4.74 -2.14
C LEU A 255 5.96 6.13 -2.15
N TYR A 256 5.55 6.94 -1.19
CA TYR A 256 6.17 8.21 -0.85
C TYR A 256 7.68 8.05 -0.58
N GLY A 257 8.45 9.01 -1.07
CA GLY A 257 9.91 8.98 -0.97
C GLY A 257 10.64 8.15 -2.02
N LEU A 258 9.93 7.29 -2.74
CA LEU A 258 10.53 6.40 -3.72
C LEU A 258 10.19 6.82 -5.14
N ARG A 259 11.24 7.05 -5.92
CA ARG A 259 11.13 7.40 -7.34
C ARG A 259 10.22 8.60 -7.59
N MET A 260 10.29 9.63 -6.74
CA MET A 260 9.42 10.81 -6.84
C MET A 260 9.51 11.53 -8.19
N SER A 261 10.72 11.58 -8.79
CA SER A 261 10.91 12.11 -10.15
C SER A 261 10.18 11.28 -11.22
N GLU A 262 10.18 9.96 -11.07
CA GLU A 262 9.44 9.07 -11.97
C GLU A 262 7.93 9.24 -11.80
N GLN A 263 7.43 9.35 -10.58
CA GLN A 263 6.02 9.60 -10.32
C GLN A 263 5.56 10.89 -11.01
N ALA A 264 6.34 11.98 -10.88
CA ALA A 264 6.06 13.25 -11.56
C ALA A 264 6.15 13.14 -13.09
N ARG A 265 7.13 12.37 -13.60
CA ARG A 265 7.27 12.12 -15.03
C ARG A 265 6.05 11.38 -15.60
N LEU A 266 5.62 10.30 -14.96
CA LEU A 266 4.42 9.53 -15.37
C LEU A 266 3.15 10.40 -15.35
N ALA A 267 2.99 11.24 -14.32
CA ALA A 267 1.88 12.18 -14.25
C ALA A 267 1.92 13.21 -15.41
N LYS A 268 3.10 13.76 -15.72
CA LYS A 268 3.30 14.68 -16.86
C LYS A 268 3.03 14.01 -18.22
N GLU A 269 3.28 12.71 -18.33
CA GLU A 269 2.93 11.89 -19.50
C GLU A 269 1.43 11.57 -19.59
N GLY A 270 0.61 12.05 -18.65
CA GLY A 270 -0.85 11.86 -18.63
C GLY A 270 -1.31 10.52 -18.06
N TYR A 271 -0.43 9.74 -17.41
CA TYR A 271 -0.86 8.57 -16.66
C TYR A 271 -1.47 8.99 -15.32
N ARG A 272 -2.47 8.24 -14.84
CA ARG A 272 -2.91 8.35 -13.45
C ARG A 272 -1.81 7.81 -12.55
N VAL A 273 -1.41 8.62 -11.56
CA VAL A 273 -0.39 8.25 -10.58
C VAL A 273 -0.94 8.49 -9.18
N ARG A 274 -0.77 7.51 -8.29
CA ARG A 274 -1.10 7.63 -6.87
C ARG A 274 0.11 7.34 -6.00
N CYS A 275 0.42 8.28 -5.12
CA CYS A 275 1.46 8.12 -4.12
C CYS A 275 0.87 7.54 -2.83
N TYR A 276 1.49 6.49 -2.28
CA TYR A 276 1.13 5.94 -0.98
C TYR A 276 1.89 6.69 0.11
N VAL A 277 1.16 7.45 0.92
CA VAL A 277 1.66 8.45 1.85
C VAL A 277 1.37 7.98 3.28
N PRO A 278 2.33 7.30 3.93
CA PRO A 278 2.18 6.94 5.33
C PRO A 278 2.44 8.16 6.21
N TYR A 279 1.68 8.28 7.32
CA TYR A 279 1.86 9.32 8.32
C TYR A 279 1.59 8.79 9.73
N GLY A 280 2.02 9.53 10.75
CA GLY A 280 1.78 9.20 12.15
C GLY A 280 3.06 8.92 12.93
N THR A 281 2.91 8.80 14.24
CA THR A 281 4.02 8.68 15.19
C THR A 281 4.68 7.29 15.18
N MET A 282 3.97 6.25 14.70
CA MET A 282 4.45 4.87 14.60
C MET A 282 5.30 4.61 13.35
N TRP A 283 6.15 5.58 12.97
CA TRP A 283 6.96 5.51 11.75
C TRP A 283 8.13 4.52 11.82
N TYR A 284 8.63 4.20 13.02
CA TYR A 284 9.87 3.43 13.16
C TYR A 284 9.78 2.01 12.58
N PRO A 285 8.77 1.18 12.90
CA PRO A 285 8.64 -0.15 12.31
C PRO A 285 8.38 -0.15 10.80
N TYR A 286 7.65 0.86 10.30
CA TYR A 286 7.46 1.06 8.87
C TYR A 286 8.79 1.38 8.19
N TYR A 287 9.54 2.33 8.73
CA TYR A 287 10.85 2.75 8.23
C TYR A 287 11.87 1.60 8.21
N THR A 288 11.95 0.79 9.27
CA THR A 288 12.88 -0.35 9.34
C THR A 288 12.55 -1.42 8.30
N ARG A 289 11.27 -1.70 8.04
CA ARG A 289 10.86 -2.58 6.93
C ARG A 289 11.31 -2.04 5.57
N ARG A 290 11.15 -0.73 5.31
CA ARG A 290 11.63 -0.09 4.07
C ARG A 290 13.15 -0.13 3.89
N LEU A 291 13.92 -0.01 4.97
CA LEU A 291 15.38 -0.18 4.93
C LEU A 291 15.81 -1.64 4.64
N ALA A 292 15.08 -2.59 5.21
CA ALA A 292 15.38 -4.02 5.06
C ALA A 292 15.06 -4.55 3.64
N GLU A 293 14.21 -3.87 2.88
CA GLU A 293 13.77 -4.30 1.54
C GLU A 293 14.82 -4.10 0.43
N LYS A 294 15.75 -3.15 0.57
CA LYS A 294 16.86 -2.97 -0.40
C LYS A 294 18.15 -2.52 0.30
N PRO A 295 19.27 -3.25 0.15
CA PRO A 295 20.59 -2.81 0.63
C PRO A 295 21.01 -1.43 0.12
N GLY A 296 20.63 -1.08 -1.12
CA GLY A 296 20.90 0.25 -1.71
C GLY A 296 20.25 1.41 -0.97
N ASN A 297 19.20 1.17 -0.17
CA ASN A 297 18.58 2.19 0.66
C ASN A 297 19.51 2.64 1.81
N LEU A 298 20.43 1.79 2.27
CA LEU A 298 21.44 2.17 3.28
C LEU A 298 22.60 2.97 2.68
N TRP A 299 23.02 2.71 1.43
CA TRP A 299 24.07 3.52 0.78
C TRP A 299 23.60 4.98 0.61
N LEU A 300 22.31 5.17 0.34
CA LEU A 300 21.64 6.49 0.35
C LEU A 300 21.60 7.16 1.73
N VAL A 301 21.56 6.38 2.81
CA VAL A 301 21.63 6.88 4.20
C VAL A 301 23.07 7.21 4.59
N ALA A 302 24.03 6.33 4.28
CA ALA A 302 25.46 6.50 4.58
C ALA A 302 26.08 7.71 3.86
N LYS A 303 25.71 7.94 2.60
CA LYS A 303 26.19 9.10 1.82
C LYS A 303 25.77 10.46 2.40
N ASN A 304 24.73 10.49 3.23
CA ASN A 304 24.22 11.72 3.86
C ASN A 304 24.67 11.89 5.33
N LEU A 305 25.33 10.89 5.93
CA LEU A 305 25.98 11.05 7.24
C LEU A 305 27.42 11.59 7.12
N LEU A 306 28.00 11.52 5.91
CA LEU A 306 29.32 12.06 5.56
C LEU A 306 29.22 13.42 4.85
N ARG A 307 28.10 14.14 5.01
CA ARG A 307 27.89 15.52 4.55
C ARG A 307 27.33 16.36 5.67
#